data_AF-A0A191W069-F1
#
_entry.id   AF-A0A191W069-F1
#
_cell.length_a   1.000
_cell.length_b   1.000
_cell.length_c   1.000
_cell.angle_alpha   90.00
_cell.angle_beta   90.00
_cell.angle_gamma   90.00
#
_symmetry.space_group_name_H-M   'P 1'
#
loop_
_entity.id
_entity.type
_entity.pdbx_description
1 polymer ?
#
loop_
_entity_poly.entity_id
_entity_poly.type
_entity_poly.pdbx_seq_one_letter_code
_entity_poly.pdbx_strand_id
1 'polypeptide(L)'
;DIIRGKDLYLGHEQGNNKLEARLKTIFQNIKNKNKSPLDKLSLEQVREYWWALNREDVWKALTCFADGSEEYFIQSENNTQLFSNPKCGHEQGNVPTNLDYVPQFLRW
;
A
#
# COMPACT_ATOMS: atom_id res chain seq x y z
N ASP A 1 4.35 2.76 -1.00
CA ASP A 1 5.82 2.56 -1.10
C ASP A 1 6.57 2.70 0.20
N ILE A 2 6.29 3.73 1.01
CA ILE A 2 6.89 3.92 2.35
C ILE A 2 6.88 2.64 3.19
N ILE A 3 5.70 2.02 3.37
CA ILE A 3 5.57 0.79 4.16
C ILE A 3 6.44 -0.36 3.63
N ARG A 4 6.69 -0.40 2.32
CA ARG A 4 7.48 -1.44 1.64
C ARG A 4 8.96 -1.10 1.47
N GLY A 5 9.38 0.11 1.85
CA GLY A 5 10.76 0.56 1.68
C GLY A 5 11.14 0.86 0.23
N LYS A 6 10.14 1.13 -0.62
CA LYS A 6 10.31 1.45 -2.05
C LYS A 6 10.18 2.94 -2.37
N ASP A 7 9.99 3.77 -1.35
CA ASP A 7 9.82 5.20 -1.52
C ASP A 7 11.17 5.88 -1.77
N LEU A 8 11.27 6.63 -2.87
CA LEU A 8 12.48 7.29 -3.35
C LEU A 8 12.81 8.55 -2.53
N TYR A 9 11.83 9.19 -1.89
CA TYR A 9 12.05 10.39 -1.07
C TYR A 9 12.68 10.06 0.29
N LEU A 10 12.31 8.92 0.88
CA LEU A 10 12.88 8.45 2.15
C LEU A 10 14.38 8.08 2.06
N GLY A 11 14.92 7.84 0.86
CA GLY A 11 16.34 7.54 0.66
C GLY A 11 17.28 8.74 0.60
N HIS A 12 16.75 9.97 0.46
CA HIS A 12 17.55 11.13 0.04
C HIS A 12 17.84 12.15 1.16
N GLU A 13 17.11 12.15 2.28
CA GLU A 13 17.28 13.12 3.36
C GLU A 13 17.56 12.49 4.74
N GLN A 14 18.57 13.01 5.45
CA GLN A 14 19.01 12.54 6.76
C GLN A 14 17.91 12.54 7.85
N GLY A 15 16.85 13.35 7.70
CA GLY A 15 15.69 13.39 8.60
C GLY A 15 14.68 12.24 8.39
N ASN A 16 14.53 11.77 7.15
CA ASN A 16 13.61 10.71 6.76
C ASN A 16 14.07 9.30 7.18
N ASN A 17 15.35 9.17 7.52
CA ASN A 17 15.93 7.95 8.06
C ASN A 17 15.27 7.48 9.36
N LYS A 18 14.68 8.38 10.17
CA LYS A 18 14.03 7.99 11.43
C LYS A 18 12.75 7.18 11.20
N LEU A 19 11.95 7.54 10.20
CA LEU A 19 10.72 6.80 9.88
C LEU A 19 11.07 5.40 9.36
N GLU A 20 11.97 5.32 8.38
CA GLU A 20 12.39 4.04 7.80
C GLU A 20 13.09 3.16 8.85
N ALA A 21 13.91 3.72 9.74
CA ALA A 21 14.51 2.98 10.85
C ALA A 21 13.44 2.38 11.78
N ARG A 22 12.41 3.17 12.14
CA ARG A 22 11.29 2.68 12.98
C ARG A 22 10.49 1.58 12.27
N LEU A 23 10.21 1.74 10.99
CA LEU A 23 9.53 0.71 10.19
C LEU A 23 10.35 -0.57 10.14
N LYS A 24 11.65 -0.49 9.87
CA LYS A 24 12.56 -1.65 9.92
C LYS A 24 12.52 -2.33 11.28
N THR A 25 12.57 -1.57 12.39
CA THR A 25 12.46 -2.13 13.74
C THR A 25 11.12 -2.85 13.98
N ILE A 26 10.00 -2.24 13.56
CA ILE A 26 8.67 -2.84 13.70
C ILE A 26 8.60 -4.18 12.93
N PHE A 27 8.99 -4.18 11.65
CA PHE A 27 8.93 -5.38 10.83
C PHE A 27 9.92 -6.46 11.29
N GLN A 28 11.09 -6.07 11.80
CA GLN A 28 12.03 -7.02 12.41
C GLN A 28 11.42 -7.67 13.65
N ASN A 29 10.71 -6.92 14.49
CA ASN A 29 9.99 -7.46 15.63
C ASN A 29 8.86 -8.41 15.21
N ILE A 30 8.10 -8.07 14.17
CA ILE A 30 7.06 -8.95 13.60
C ILE A 30 7.68 -10.26 13.12
N LYS A 31 8.77 -10.19 12.35
CA LYS A 31 9.52 -11.35 11.86
C LYS A 31 10.05 -12.21 13.01
N ASN A 32 10.67 -11.60 14.02
CA ASN A 32 11.25 -12.31 15.16
C ASN A 32 10.20 -12.97 16.06
N LYS A 33 8.99 -12.40 16.18
CA LYS A 33 7.88 -12.99 16.94
C LYS A 33 7.20 -14.14 16.20
N ASN A 34 7.19 -14.10 14.86
CA ASN A 34 6.54 -15.09 14.00
C ASN A 34 7.58 -15.88 13.20
N LYS A 35 8.61 -16.41 13.88
CA LYS A 35 9.80 -17.00 13.24
C LYS A 35 9.45 -17.97 12.11
N SER A 36 8.75 -19.06 12.36
CA SER A 36 8.31 -19.92 11.25
C SER A 36 6.93 -19.46 10.78
N PRO A 37 6.73 -19.10 9.48
CA PRO A 37 7.64 -19.24 8.34
C PRO A 37 8.40 -17.96 7.93
N LEU A 38 8.29 -16.85 8.68
CA LEU A 38 8.86 -15.55 8.27
C LEU A 38 10.39 -15.49 8.33
N ASP A 39 11.05 -16.40 9.05
CA ASP A 39 12.48 -16.51 9.23
C ASP A 39 13.21 -16.75 7.90
N LYS A 40 12.57 -17.50 7.01
CA LYS A 40 13.02 -17.78 5.63
C LYS A 40 12.86 -16.58 4.68
N LEU A 41 12.08 -15.58 5.04
CA LEU A 41 11.79 -14.43 4.18
C LEU A 41 12.72 -13.26 4.48
N SER A 42 13.13 -12.49 3.47
CA SER A 42 13.80 -11.20 3.68
C SER A 42 12.85 -10.20 4.35
N LEU A 43 13.39 -9.14 4.98
CA LEU A 43 12.56 -8.12 5.61
C LEU A 43 11.68 -7.40 4.57
N GLU A 44 12.20 -7.20 3.36
CA GLU A 44 11.51 -6.62 2.22
C GLU A 44 10.33 -7.51 1.79
N GLN A 45 10.53 -8.83 1.70
CA GLN A 45 9.45 -9.78 1.39
C GLN A 45 8.34 -9.75 2.44
N VAL A 46 8.70 -9.67 3.73
CA VAL A 46 7.71 -9.54 4.82
C VAL A 46 6.89 -8.26 4.66
N ARG A 47 7.53 -7.13 4.32
CA ARG A 47 6.83 -5.85 4.12
C ARG A 47 5.91 -5.87 2.89
N GLU A 48 6.32 -6.52 1.80
CA GLU A 48 5.49 -6.73 0.60
C GLU A 48 4.26 -7.58 0.91
N TYR A 49 4.42 -8.71 1.60
CA TYR A 49 3.30 -9.57 1.98
C TYR A 49 2.37 -8.90 2.97
N TRP A 50 2.92 -8.14 3.92
CA TRP A 50 2.10 -7.34 4.82
C TRP A 50 1.26 -6.34 4.04
N TRP A 51 1.84 -5.61 3.08
CA TRP A 51 1.08 -4.69 2.25
C TRP A 51 -0.01 -5.40 1.44
N ALA A 52 0.33 -6.50 0.77
CA ALA A 52 -0.61 -7.28 -0.03
C ALA A 52 -1.82 -7.77 0.79
N LEU A 53 -1.59 -8.18 2.05
CA LEU A 53 -2.62 -8.67 2.95
C LEU A 53 -3.50 -7.56 3.54
N ASN A 54 -2.96 -6.35 3.77
CA ASN A 54 -3.64 -5.29 4.52
C ASN A 54 -4.07 -4.08 3.65
N ARG A 55 -3.79 -4.08 2.33
CA ARG A 55 -4.09 -2.94 1.46
C ARG A 55 -5.59 -2.59 1.40
N GLU A 56 -6.47 -3.57 1.55
CA GLU A 56 -7.93 -3.35 1.59
C GLU A 56 -8.34 -2.55 2.84
N ASP A 57 -7.84 -2.92 4.01
CA ASP A 57 -8.09 -2.19 5.26
C ASP A 57 -7.50 -0.77 5.21
N VAL A 58 -6.31 -0.62 4.63
CA VAL A 58 -5.69 0.70 4.43
C VAL A 58 -6.52 1.56 3.48
N TRP A 59 -7.05 0.99 2.39
CA TRP A 59 -7.94 1.71 1.46
C TRP A 59 -9.25 2.12 2.13
N LYS A 60 -9.85 1.22 2.92
CA LYS A 60 -11.05 1.52 3.70
C LYS A 60 -10.81 2.69 4.65
N ALA A 61 -9.70 2.69 5.37
CA ALA A 61 -9.32 3.81 6.23
C ALA A 61 -9.09 5.11 5.44
N LEU A 62 -8.42 5.05 4.29
CA LEU A 62 -8.13 6.20 3.43
C LEU A 62 -9.41 6.86 2.89
N THR A 63 -10.41 6.06 2.53
CA THR A 63 -11.66 6.50 1.90
C THR A 63 -12.79 6.79 2.90
N CYS A 64 -12.52 6.70 4.20
CA CYS A 64 -13.54 6.86 5.25
C CYS A 64 -14.32 8.18 5.15
N PHE A 65 -13.66 9.25 4.73
CA PHE A 65 -14.24 10.59 4.58
C PHE A 65 -14.51 10.98 3.12
N ALA A 66 -14.38 10.05 2.17
CA ALA A 66 -14.77 10.33 0.79
C ALA A 66 -16.27 10.61 0.73
N ASP A 67 -16.64 11.58 -0.11
CA ASP A 67 -18.03 11.96 -0.31
C ASP A 67 -18.79 10.88 -1.13
N GLY A 68 -20.11 10.82 -0.96
CA GLY A 68 -20.94 9.86 -1.70
C GLY A 68 -20.92 10.07 -3.22
N SER A 69 -20.56 11.27 -3.69
CA SER A 69 -20.40 11.58 -5.12
C SER A 69 -19.00 11.29 -5.68
N GLU A 70 -18.04 10.90 -4.82
CA GLU A 70 -16.67 10.60 -5.25
C GLU A 70 -16.54 9.12 -5.66
N GLU A 71 -16.10 8.90 -6.89
CA GLU A 71 -15.90 7.58 -7.48
C GLU A 71 -14.52 7.49 -8.13
N TYR A 72 -13.90 6.31 -8.07
CA TYR A 72 -12.67 6.02 -8.82
C TYR A 72 -13.04 5.33 -10.12
N PHE A 73 -12.42 5.70 -11.24
CA PHE A 73 -12.65 5.01 -12.51
C PHE A 73 -11.36 4.49 -13.13
N ILE A 74 -11.48 3.38 -13.85
CA ILE A 74 -10.45 2.85 -14.74
C ILE A 74 -11.01 2.73 -16.15
N GLN A 75 -10.17 2.96 -17.15
CA GLN A 75 -10.53 2.69 -18.54
C GLN A 75 -10.20 1.23 -18.85
N SER A 76 -11.21 0.47 -19.28
CA SER A 76 -11.01 -0.90 -19.78
C SER A 76 -10.37 -0.89 -21.17
N GLU A 77 -9.86 -2.04 -21.60
CA GLU A 77 -9.29 -2.23 -22.95
C GLU A 77 -10.28 -1.85 -24.08
N ASN A 78 -11.58 -1.94 -23.82
CA ASN A 78 -12.64 -1.60 -24.77
C ASN A 78 -13.05 -0.11 -24.75
N ASN A 79 -12.25 0.77 -24.13
CA ASN A 79 -12.55 2.19 -23.92
C ASN A 79 -13.81 2.48 -23.07
N THR A 80 -14.33 1.48 -22.37
CA THR A 80 -15.42 1.68 -21.40
C THR A 80 -14.84 2.10 -20.06
N GLN A 81 -15.40 3.15 -19.45
CA GLN A 81 -15.08 3.57 -18.09
C GLN A 81 -15.79 2.65 -17.09
N LEU A 82 -15.00 2.05 -16.19
CA LEU A 82 -15.50 1.23 -15.10
C LEU A 82 -15.34 2.02 -13.81
N PHE A 83 -16.45 2.31 -13.15
CA PHE A 83 -16.50 3.09 -11.91
C PHE A 83 -16.53 2.16 -10.69
N SER A 84 -15.91 2.61 -9.61
CA SER A 84 -16.08 2.03 -8.29
C SER A 84 -17.46 2.36 -7.73
N ASN A 85 -17.83 1.69 -6.65
CA ASN A 85 -18.93 2.15 -5.80
C ASN A 85 -18.67 3.59 -5.27
N PRO A 86 -19.71 4.29 -4.78
CA PRO A 86 -19.60 5.56 -4.08
C PRO A 86 -18.50 5.57 -3.01
N LYS A 87 -18.02 6.77 -2.67
CA LYS A 87 -16.92 6.97 -1.71
C LYS A 87 -15.64 6.25 -2.13
N CYS A 88 -15.29 6.33 -3.41
CA CYS A 88 -14.09 5.71 -3.97
C CYS A 88 -14.01 4.19 -3.68
N GLY A 89 -15.15 3.50 -3.63
CA GLY A 89 -15.21 2.07 -3.33
C GLY A 89 -15.05 1.70 -1.85
N HIS A 90 -15.36 2.60 -0.91
CA HIS A 90 -15.16 2.38 0.54
C HIS A 90 -15.72 1.06 1.08
N GLU A 91 -16.92 0.67 0.64
CA GLU A 91 -17.60 -0.58 1.05
C GLU A 91 -17.56 -1.67 -0.03
N GLN A 92 -16.71 -1.53 -1.05
CA GLN A 92 -16.63 -2.48 -2.16
C GLN A 92 -15.88 -3.78 -1.80
N GLY A 93 -15.10 -3.77 -0.71
CA GLY A 93 -14.30 -4.90 -0.26
C GLY A 93 -12.94 -5.01 -0.97
N ASN A 94 -12.87 -4.71 -2.27
CA ASN A 94 -11.62 -4.66 -3.02
C ASN A 94 -11.15 -3.22 -3.32
N VAL A 95 -9.84 -3.01 -3.37
CA VAL A 95 -9.24 -1.72 -3.78
C VAL A 95 -9.43 -1.51 -5.28
N PRO A 96 -10.05 -0.40 -5.75
CA PRO A 96 -10.37 -0.20 -7.16
C PRO A 96 -9.15 0.22 -8.02
N THR A 97 -7.97 0.36 -7.41
CA THR A 97 -6.73 0.77 -8.07
C THR A 97 -5.60 -0.24 -7.86
N ASN A 98 -4.66 -0.25 -8.81
CA ASN A 98 -3.39 -1.00 -8.73
C ASN A 98 -2.17 -0.06 -8.80
N LEU A 99 -2.35 1.25 -8.54
CA LEU A 99 -1.24 2.22 -8.54
C LEU A 99 -0.15 1.83 -7.53
N ASP A 100 -0.50 1.16 -6.44
CA ASP A 100 0.45 0.59 -5.50
C ASP A 100 1.30 -0.55 -6.08
N TYR A 101 1.00 -1.08 -7.26
CA TYR A 101 1.85 -2.03 -7.99
C TYR A 101 2.61 -1.42 -9.17
N VAL A 102 2.41 -0.14 -9.46
CA VAL A 102 3.14 0.61 -10.50
C VAL A 102 4.41 1.22 -9.89
N PRO A 103 5.59 1.18 -10.55
CA PRO A 103 6.81 1.84 -10.06
C PRO A 103 6.60 3.32 -9.71
N GLN A 104 7.15 3.82 -8.59
CA GLN A 104 6.93 5.20 -8.12
C GLN A 104 7.24 6.26 -9.17
N PHE A 105 8.34 6.11 -9.90
CA PHE A 105 8.76 7.03 -10.95
C PHE A 105 7.70 7.23 -12.04
N LEU A 106 6.91 6.19 -12.36
CA LEU A 106 5.85 6.29 -13.37
C LEU A 106 4.55 6.90 -12.82
N ARG A 107 4.45 7.11 -11.51
CA ARG A 107 3.27 7.70 -10.85
C ARG A 107 3.45 9.19 -10.50
N TRP A 108 4.70 9.68 -10.55
CA TRP A 108 5.06 11.05 -10.20
C TRP A 108 5.16 11.93 -11.44
#